data_AF-A0A950LZ90-F1
#
_entry.id   AF-A0A950LZ90-F1
#
_cell.length_a   1.000
_cell.length_b   1.000
_cell.length_c   1.000
_cell.angle_alpha   90.00
_cell.angle_beta   90.00
_cell.angle_gamma   90.00
#
_symmetry.space_group_name_H-M   'P 1'
#
loop_
_entity.id
_entity.type
_entity.pdbx_description
1 polymer ?
#
loop_
_entity_poly.entity_id
_entity_poly.type
_entity_poly.pdbx_seq_one_letter_code
_entity_poly.pdbx_strand_id
1 'polypeptide(L)'
;METREFQVRARLEAHVVEAWIEAGWLIPQHAGRDRRFSEIDVARAQLIHDLRQDFGVNDEAVPIILDLLDQMHGLRRTLAELLDVVRNPPKRRRRGAERRLDGPTSARGRRRPGVD
;
A
#
# COMPACT_ATOMS: atom_id res chain seq x y z
N MET A 1 15.60 8.36 4.93
CA MET A 1 16.84 8.71 5.66
C MET A 1 17.95 7.74 5.27
N GLU A 2 19.19 8.23 5.20
CA GLU A 2 20.39 7.41 4.97
C GLU A 2 20.80 6.65 6.25
N THR A 3 21.65 5.63 6.14
CA THR A 3 22.08 4.79 7.26
C THR A 3 22.63 5.59 8.46
N ARG A 4 23.46 6.61 8.20
CA ARG A 4 24.05 7.42 9.28
C ARG A 4 23.00 8.25 10.02
N GLU A 5 22.05 8.83 9.29
CA GLU A 5 20.94 9.57 9.87
C GLU A 5 20.04 8.65 10.70
N PHE A 6 19.76 7.44 10.20
CA PHE A 6 19.01 6.42 10.91
C PHE A 6 19.66 6.02 12.24
N GLN A 7 20.97 5.73 12.23
CA GLN A 7 21.73 5.34 13.44
C GLN A 7 21.60 6.40 14.55
N VAL A 8 21.75 7.67 14.20
CA VAL A 8 21.63 8.78 15.16
C VAL A 8 20.21 8.89 15.72
N ARG A 9 19.19 8.76 14.86
CA ARG A 9 17.78 8.91 15.28
C ARG A 9 17.26 7.72 16.08
N ALA A 10 17.63 6.52 15.68
CA ALA A 10 17.29 5.28 16.37
C ALA A 10 18.18 5.04 17.61
N ARG A 11 19.26 5.82 17.78
CA ARG A 11 20.26 5.66 18.84
C ARG A 11 20.87 4.25 18.83
N LEU A 12 21.20 3.77 17.63
CA LEU A 12 21.76 2.44 17.41
C LEU A 12 23.17 2.53 16.83
N GLU A 13 24.04 1.67 17.35
CA GLU A 13 25.37 1.45 16.79
C GLU A 13 25.28 0.73 15.44
N ALA A 14 26.28 0.97 14.56
CA ALA A 14 26.28 0.42 13.20
C ALA A 14 26.16 -1.12 13.17
N HIS A 15 26.85 -1.81 14.08
CA HIS A 15 26.83 -3.27 14.17
C HIS A 15 25.46 -3.82 14.59
N VAL A 16 24.72 -3.09 15.43
CA VAL A 16 23.36 -3.49 15.85
C VAL A 16 22.39 -3.37 14.68
N VAL A 17 22.49 -2.28 13.93
CA VAL A 17 21.68 -2.09 12.72
C VAL A 17 21.93 -3.21 11.71
N GLU A 18 23.19 -3.57 11.46
CA GLU A 18 23.50 -4.66 10.54
C GLU A 18 22.96 -6.01 11.04
N ALA A 19 23.18 -6.33 12.32
CA ALA A 19 22.67 -7.57 12.92
C ALA A 19 21.14 -7.68 12.81
N TRP A 20 20.41 -6.57 13.02
CA TRP A 20 18.96 -6.55 12.89
C TRP A 20 18.48 -6.65 11.45
N ILE A 21 19.26 -6.15 10.48
CA ILE A 21 18.97 -6.34 9.06
C ILE A 21 19.20 -7.80 8.66
N GLU A 22 20.32 -8.39 9.09
CA GLU A 22 20.64 -9.80 8.84
C GLU A 22 19.61 -10.74 9.47
N ALA A 23 19.12 -10.43 10.67
CA ALA A 23 18.04 -11.15 11.34
C ALA A 23 16.65 -10.88 10.72
N GLY A 24 16.54 -9.98 9.75
CA GLY A 24 15.28 -9.60 9.10
C GLY A 24 14.35 -8.73 9.94
N TRP A 25 14.80 -8.23 11.10
CA TRP A 25 14.00 -7.36 11.98
C TRP A 25 13.89 -5.94 11.42
N LEU A 26 14.92 -5.48 10.71
CA LEU A 26 14.90 -4.23 9.95
C LEU A 26 14.97 -4.53 8.46
N ILE A 27 14.06 -3.95 7.68
CA ILE A 27 13.96 -4.19 6.24
C ILE A 27 13.99 -2.84 5.51
N PRO A 28 15.16 -2.19 5.42
CA PRO A 28 15.28 -0.92 4.71
C PRO A 28 15.01 -1.10 3.22
N GLN A 29 14.55 -0.03 2.59
CA GLN A 29 14.38 0.01 1.14
C GLN A 29 15.74 0.08 0.46
N HIS A 30 15.95 -0.74 -0.56
CA HIS A 30 17.16 -0.68 -1.38
C HIS A 30 17.04 0.44 -2.41
N ALA A 31 17.99 1.38 -2.38
CA ALA A 31 18.11 2.49 -3.31
C ALA A 31 19.44 2.36 -4.08
N GLY A 32 19.50 1.39 -4.99
CA GLY A 32 20.72 1.08 -5.74
C GLY A 32 21.76 0.41 -4.84
N ARG A 33 22.91 1.06 -4.64
CA ARG A 33 23.97 0.58 -3.72
C ARG A 33 23.72 0.98 -2.26
N ASP A 34 22.81 1.93 -2.04
CA ASP A 34 22.57 2.50 -0.72
C ASP A 34 21.26 1.98 -0.13
N ARG A 35 21.16 2.00 1.20
CA ARG A 35 19.96 1.66 1.95
C ARG A 35 19.24 2.94 2.37
N ARG A 36 17.92 2.95 2.25
CA ARG A 36 17.05 4.02 2.76
C ARG A 36 16.10 3.50 3.81
N PHE A 37 16.10 4.17 4.95
CA PHE A 37 15.18 3.93 6.05
C PHE A 37 14.04 4.96 6.01
N SER A 38 12.91 4.58 6.56
CA SER A 38 11.69 5.36 6.72
C SER A 38 11.44 5.67 8.20
N GLU A 39 10.46 6.54 8.48
CA GLU A 39 10.01 6.78 9.86
C GLU A 39 9.51 5.50 10.54
N ILE A 40 8.91 4.58 9.77
CA ILE A 40 8.44 3.29 10.28
C ILE A 40 9.63 2.46 10.78
N ASP A 41 10.77 2.51 10.10
CA ASP A 41 11.96 1.78 10.53
C ASP A 41 12.51 2.31 11.85
N VAL A 42 12.43 3.62 12.10
CA VAL A 42 12.83 4.23 13.38
C VAL A 42 11.90 3.78 14.50
N ALA A 43 10.59 3.81 14.27
CA ALA A 43 9.61 3.34 15.24
C ALA A 43 9.78 1.85 15.54
N ARG A 44 10.07 1.04 14.51
CA ARG A 44 10.36 -0.39 14.65
C ARG A 44 11.62 -0.62 15.46
N ALA A 45 12.69 0.15 15.21
CA ALA A 45 13.93 0.04 15.98
C ALA A 45 13.75 0.37 17.47
N GLN A 46 12.96 1.40 17.78
CA GLN A 46 12.61 1.77 19.15
C GLN A 46 11.80 0.66 19.82
N LEU A 47 10.79 0.11 19.13
CA LEU A 47 10.03 -1.01 19.64
C LEU A 47 10.91 -2.23 19.96
N ILE A 48 11.84 -2.60 19.07
CA ILE A 48 12.77 -3.72 19.32
C ILE A 48 13.61 -3.44 20.58
N HIS A 49 14.04 -2.19 20.77
CA HIS A 49 14.77 -1.78 21.97
C HIS A 49 13.90 -1.96 23.23
N ASP A 50 12.67 -1.44 23.23
CA ASP A 50 11.74 -1.54 24.35
C ASP A 50 11.41 -3.01 24.69
N LEU A 51 11.18 -3.85 23.67
CA LEU A 51 10.95 -5.29 23.84
C LEU A 51 12.10 -5.97 24.58
N ARG A 52 13.34 -5.66 24.20
CA ARG A 52 14.53 -6.31 24.78
C ARG A 52 14.92 -5.74 26.14
N GLN A 53 14.85 -4.42 26.31
CA GLN A 53 15.35 -3.75 27.51
C GLN A 53 14.28 -3.62 28.60
N ASP A 54 13.06 -3.21 28.23
CA ASP A 54 12.01 -2.90 29.21
C ASP A 54 11.11 -4.12 29.48
N PHE A 55 10.88 -4.96 28.47
CA PHE A 55 9.98 -6.11 28.59
C PHE A 55 10.71 -7.47 28.73
N GLY A 56 12.04 -7.49 28.65
CA GLY A 56 12.85 -8.71 28.84
C GLY A 56 12.57 -9.81 27.81
N VAL A 57 12.09 -9.43 26.62
CA VAL A 57 11.83 -10.36 25.52
C VAL A 57 13.17 -10.86 24.96
N ASN A 58 13.29 -12.17 24.77
CA ASN A 58 14.46 -12.77 24.17
C ASN A 58 14.48 -12.60 22.64
N ASP A 59 15.66 -12.75 22.05
CA ASP A 59 15.86 -12.55 20.61
C ASP A 59 15.02 -13.53 19.77
N GLU A 60 14.68 -14.71 20.29
CA GLU A 60 13.82 -15.68 19.60
C GLU A 60 12.34 -15.25 19.54
N ALA A 61 11.84 -14.50 20.54
CA ALA A 61 10.46 -14.05 20.56
C ALA A 61 10.24 -12.70 19.87
N VAL A 62 11.28 -11.86 19.73
CA VAL A 62 11.22 -10.59 19.00
C VAL A 62 10.58 -10.75 17.61
N PRO A 63 11.03 -11.63 16.71
CA PRO A 63 10.45 -11.74 15.36
C PRO A 63 8.97 -12.13 15.39
N ILE A 64 8.56 -12.96 16.36
CA ILE A 64 7.15 -13.37 16.51
C ILE A 64 6.29 -12.15 16.86
N ILE A 65 6.75 -11.31 17.79
CA ILE A 65 6.01 -10.11 18.21
C ILE A 65 5.95 -9.09 17.05
N LEU A 66 7.06 -8.91 16.33
CA LEU A 66 7.10 -8.02 15.17
C LEU A 66 6.12 -8.46 14.08
N ASP A 67 6.09 -9.76 13.74
CA ASP A 67 5.14 -10.32 12.78
C ASP A 67 3.68 -10.10 13.20
N LEU A 68 3.36 -10.31 14.49
CA LEU A 68 2.01 -10.09 15.01
C LEU A 68 1.60 -8.61 14.91
N LEU A 69 2.51 -7.69 15.20
CA LEU A 69 2.25 -6.26 15.06
C LEU A 69 2.09 -5.86 13.60
N ASP A 70 2.94 -6.36 12.71
CA ASP A 70 2.82 -6.12 11.27
C ASP A 70 1.48 -6.65 10.74
N GLN A 71 1.02 -7.83 11.18
CA GLN A 71 -0.31 -8.36 10.86
C GLN A 71 -1.44 -7.46 11.37
N MET A 72 -1.36 -6.98 12.61
CA MET A 72 -2.35 -6.04 13.17
C MET A 72 -2.40 -4.73 12.39
N HIS A 73 -1.25 -4.18 11.99
CA HIS A 73 -1.17 -2.98 11.18
C HIS A 73 -1.75 -3.21 9.78
N GLY A 74 -1.48 -4.36 9.17
CA GLY A 74 -2.08 -4.79 7.91
C GLY A 74 -3.61 -4.82 7.99
N LEU A 75 -4.15 -5.47 9.01
CA LEU A 75 -5.61 -5.54 9.24
C LEU A 75 -6.23 -4.16 9.43
N ARG A 76 -5.62 -3.31 10.27
CA ARG A 76 -6.10 -1.93 10.50
C ARG A 76 -6.13 -1.13 9.20
N ARG A 77 -5.10 -1.27 8.36
CA ARG A 77 -5.02 -0.61 7.06
C ARG A 77 -6.12 -1.08 6.11
N THR A 78 -6.32 -2.40 5.99
CA THR A 78 -7.39 -2.96 5.16
C THR A 78 -8.76 -2.47 5.61
N LEU A 79 -9.04 -2.43 6.92
CA LEU A 79 -10.31 -1.90 7.43
C LEU A 79 -10.48 -0.41 7.11
N ALA A 80 -9.42 0.39 7.25
CA ALA A 80 -9.45 1.81 6.89
C ALA A 80 -9.73 2.03 5.39
N GLU A 81 -9.09 1.24 4.52
CA GLU A 81 -9.31 1.27 3.07
C GLU A 81 -10.74 0.88 2.69
N LEU A 82 -11.29 -0.17 3.32
CA LEU A 82 -12.69 -0.56 3.11
C LEU A 82 -13.68 0.52 3.56
N LEU A 83 -13.43 1.15 4.72
CA LEU A 83 -14.25 2.26 5.21
C LEU A 83 -14.19 3.47 4.28
N ASP A 84 -13.04 3.77 3.69
CA ASP A 84 -12.91 4.84 2.71
C ASP A 84 -13.71 4.53 1.44
N VAL A 85 -13.67 3.30 0.92
CA VAL A 85 -14.49 2.88 -0.23
C VAL A 85 -15.99 2.99 0.06
N VAL A 86 -16.42 2.65 1.29
CA VAL A 86 -17.83 2.79 1.68
C VAL A 86 -18.24 4.27 1.76
N ARG A 87 -17.35 5.14 2.27
CA ARG A 87 -17.60 6.59 2.38
C ARG A 87 -17.54 7.30 1.04
N ASN A 88 -16.63 6.89 0.16
CA ASN A 88 -16.36 7.45 -1.15
C ASN A 88 -16.52 6.36 -2.21
N PRO A 89 -17.76 5.89 -2.47
CA PRO A 89 -17.99 4.82 -3.42
C PRO A 89 -17.48 5.26 -4.80
N PRO A 90 -16.69 4.42 -5.50
CA PRO A 90 -16.13 4.79 -6.79
C PRO A 90 -17.27 5.12 -7.75
N LYS A 91 -17.18 6.29 -8.42
CA LYS A 91 -18.18 6.72 -9.41
C LYS A 91 -18.37 5.59 -10.41
N ARG A 92 -19.57 4.99 -10.42
CA ARG A 92 -19.94 3.93 -11.37
C ARG A 92 -19.58 4.41 -12.76
N ARG A 93 -18.54 3.85 -13.37
CA ARG A 93 -18.23 4.08 -14.78
C ARG A 93 -19.47 3.64 -15.54
N ARG A 94 -20.20 4.58 -16.14
CA ARG A 94 -21.34 4.30 -17.02
C ARG A 94 -20.82 3.47 -18.19
N ARG A 95 -20.78 2.15 -18.03
CA ARG A 95 -20.61 1.21 -19.15
C ARG A 95 -22.01 0.99 -19.73
N GLY A 96 -22.22 1.52 -20.93
CA GLY A 96 -23.33 1.14 -21.80
C GLY A 96 -24.54 2.07 -21.75
N ALA A 97 -24.49 3.16 -22.50
CA ALA A 97 -25.68 3.78 -23.09
C ALA A 97 -25.30 4.46 -24.42
N GLU A 98 -24.54 3.77 -25.27
CA GLU A 98 -24.32 4.21 -26.66
C GLU A 98 -23.88 3.02 -27.53
N ARG A 99 -24.76 2.02 -27.62
CA ARG A 99 -24.80 1.14 -28.79
C ARG A 99 -26.24 1.07 -29.25
N ARG A 100 -26.45 1.63 -30.45
CA ARG A 100 -27.44 1.26 -31.48
C ARG A 100 -28.85 0.97 -31.00
N LEU A 101 -29.77 1.90 -31.24
CA LEU A 101 -30.93 1.81 -32.15
C LEU A 101 -31.22 3.28 -32.54
N ASP A 102 -31.03 3.74 -33.77
CA ASP A 102 -32.04 3.64 -34.81
C ASP A 102 -31.42 3.49 -36.23
N GLY A 103 -31.67 2.34 -36.83
CA GLY A 103 -32.09 2.27 -38.23
C GLY A 103 -33.46 1.56 -38.25
N PRO A 104 -34.34 1.76 -39.25
CA PRO A 104 -33.94 1.68 -40.65
C PRO A 104 -34.50 2.80 -41.56
N THR A 105 -33.67 3.15 -42.53
CA THR A 105 -34.09 3.67 -43.84
C THR A 105 -35.08 2.69 -44.50
N SER A 106 -36.35 3.07 -44.67
CA SER A 106 -37.12 2.83 -45.93
C SER A 106 -38.59 3.32 -45.89
N ALA A 107 -38.92 4.15 -46.89
CA ALA A 107 -40.15 4.17 -47.69
C ALA A 107 -41.49 4.77 -47.17
N ARG A 108 -41.80 5.99 -47.65
CA ARG A 108 -43.06 6.38 -48.35
C ARG A 108 -42.92 7.85 -48.82
N GLY A 109 -43.32 8.26 -50.02
CA GLY A 109 -44.27 7.67 -50.94
C GLY A 109 -44.09 8.14 -52.39
N ARG A 110 -44.61 7.28 -53.25
CA ARG A 110 -44.75 7.38 -54.70
C ARG A 110 -45.62 8.58 -55.07
N ARG A 111 -45.32 9.24 -56.20
CA ARG A 111 -46.29 9.66 -57.24
C ARG A 111 -45.54 10.18 -58.48
N ARG A 112 -45.48 9.35 -59.52
CA ARG A 112 -45.63 9.71 -60.94
C ARG A 112 -47.05 9.28 -61.35
N PRO A 113 -47.75 9.81 -62.38
CA PRO A 113 -47.29 10.12 -63.76
C PRO A 113 -47.68 11.54 -64.25
N GLY A 114 -47.08 12.10 -65.32
CA GLY A 114 -47.58 12.15 -66.74
C GLY A 114 -48.79 13.10 -66.87
N VAL A 115 -48.95 14.04 -67.80
CA VAL A 115 -48.66 14.18 -69.25
C VAL A 115 -48.86 15.68 -69.58
N ASP A 116 -48.06 16.25 -70.50
CA ASP A 116 -48.46 17.09 -71.64
C ASP A 116 -47.24 17.31 -72.56
#